data_AF-A0A7X1XWA1-F1
#
_entry.id   AF-A0A7X1XWA1-F1
#
_cell.length_a   1.000
_cell.length_b   1.000
_cell.length_c   1.000
_cell.angle_alpha   90.00
_cell.angle_beta   90.00
_cell.angle_gamma   90.00
#
_symmetry.space_group_name_H-M   'P 1'
#
loop_
_entity.id
_entity.type
_entity.pdbx_description
1 polymer ?
#
loop_
_entity_poly.entity_id
_entity_poly.type
_entity_poly.pdbx_seq_one_letter_code
_entity_poly.pdbx_strand_id
1 'polypeptide(L)'
;MLNGILKKVLFVLVVVVVFQNWGKIERVLNPSGVVPEHTRASARVVLYATEWCGYCKATRRFLDQKGIPYTEFDIDKDAAARQTY
;
A
#
# COMPACT_ATOMS: atom_id res chain seq x y z
N MET A 1 -38.83 29.22 0.50
CA MET A 1 -38.73 27.75 0.73
C MET A 1 -37.53 27.12 0.03
N LEU A 2 -37.17 27.53 -1.21
CA LEU A 2 -36.05 26.98 -1.99
C LEU A 2 -34.66 27.07 -1.31
N ASN A 3 -34.33 28.21 -0.67
CA ASN A 3 -33.05 28.38 0.04
C ASN A 3 -32.81 27.37 1.16
N GLY A 4 -33.87 26.95 1.87
CA GLY A 4 -33.76 25.97 2.95
C GLY A 4 -33.47 24.57 2.44
N ILE A 5 -34.04 24.21 1.28
CA ILE A 5 -33.79 22.93 0.61
C ILE A 5 -32.37 22.91 0.04
N LEU A 6 -31.94 23.98 -0.63
CA LEU A 6 -30.59 24.10 -1.17
C LEU A 6 -29.52 23.98 -0.08
N LYS A 7 -29.72 24.61 1.08
CA LYS A 7 -28.78 24.52 2.22
C LYS A 7 -28.70 23.11 2.79
N LYS A 8 -29.82 22.38 2.87
CA LYS A 8 -29.84 20.98 3.31
C LYS A 8 -29.13 20.06 2.31
N VAL A 9 -29.38 20.24 1.02
CA VAL A 9 -28.70 19.48 -0.04
C VAL A 9 -27.20 19.73 -0.01
N LEU A 10 -26.78 21.00 0.12
CA LEU A 10 -25.37 21.35 0.24
C LEU A 10 -24.71 20.69 1.46
N PHE A 11 -25.37 20.73 2.62
CA PHE A 11 -24.85 20.12 3.85
C PHE A 11 -24.71 18.60 3.70
N VAL A 12 -25.72 17.92 3.14
CA VAL A 12 -25.65 16.47 2.88
C VAL A 12 -24.51 16.15 1.92
N LEU A 13 -24.33 16.92 0.84
CA LEU A 13 -23.23 16.71 -0.09
C LEU A 13 -21.87 16.87 0.59
N VAL A 14 -21.69 17.90 1.43
CA VAL A 14 -20.44 18.11 2.19
C VAL A 14 -20.18 16.92 3.12
N VAL A 15 -21.18 16.48 3.88
CA VAL A 15 -21.07 15.32 4.78
C VAL A 15 -20.69 14.08 3.98
N VAL A 16 -21.38 13.80 2.88
CA VAL A 16 -21.10 12.66 2.00
C VAL A 16 -19.67 12.71 1.46
N VAL A 17 -19.19 13.87 0.99
CA VAL A 17 -17.82 14.02 0.49
C VAL A 17 -16.78 13.79 1.60
N VAL A 18 -17.02 14.30 2.80
CA VAL A 18 -16.17 14.09 3.97
C VAL A 18 -16.10 12.61 4.33
N PHE A 19 -17.24 11.92 4.38
CA PHE A 19 -17.29 10.48 4.64
C PHE A 19 -16.61 9.67 3.52
N GLN A 20 -16.87 9.96 2.25
CA GLN A 20 -16.25 9.26 1.12
C GLN A 20 -14.72 9.46 1.06
N ASN A 21 -14.20 10.56 1.59
CA ASN A 21 -12.77 10.90 1.55
C ASN A 21 -12.09 10.85 2.92
N TRP A 22 -12.70 10.20 3.91
CA TRP A 22 -12.24 10.20 5.30
C TRP A 22 -10.75 9.83 5.45
N GLY A 23 -10.30 8.79 4.74
CA GLY A 23 -8.88 8.37 4.77
C GLY A 23 -7.89 9.38 4.16
N LYS A 24 -8.32 10.35 3.34
CA LYS A 24 -7.46 11.46 2.91
C LYS A 24 -7.39 12.55 3.99
N ILE A 25 -8.52 12.82 4.65
CA ILE A 25 -8.63 13.81 5.74
C ILE A 25 -7.75 13.36 6.92
N GLU A 26 -7.80 12.07 7.28
CA GLU A 26 -6.96 11.50 8.34
C GLU A 26 -5.46 11.68 8.05
N ARG A 27 -5.02 11.49 6.80
CA ARG A 27 -3.60 11.65 6.40
C ARG A 27 -3.12 13.09 6.49
N VAL A 28 -3.99 14.07 6.23
CA VAL A 28 -3.66 15.49 6.34
C VAL A 28 -3.58 15.92 7.80
N LEU A 29 -4.47 15.42 8.66
CA LEU A 29 -4.53 15.77 10.08
C LEU A 29 -3.50 15.00 10.93
N ASN A 30 -3.11 13.80 10.52
CA ASN A 30 -2.12 12.97 11.21
C ASN A 30 -0.98 12.49 10.28
N PRO A 31 -0.01 13.38 9.97
CA PRO A 31 1.12 13.04 9.10
C PRO A 31 2.13 12.08 9.76
N SER A 32 1.99 11.74 11.05
CA SER A 32 2.90 10.80 11.72
C SER A 32 2.79 9.35 11.19
N GLY A 33 1.68 9.01 10.52
CA GLY A 33 1.47 7.70 9.91
C GLY A 33 2.12 7.52 8.53
N VAL A 34 2.70 8.57 7.93
CA VAL A 34 3.40 8.43 6.66
C VAL A 34 4.89 8.11 6.89
N VAL A 35 5.32 6.95 6.41
CA VAL A 35 6.74 6.60 6.32
C VAL A 35 7.45 7.71 5.53
N PRO A 36 8.52 8.33 6.08
CA PRO A 36 9.23 9.39 5.39
C PRO A 36 9.74 8.94 4.02
N GLU A 37 9.80 9.89 3.07
CA GLU A 37 10.21 9.59 1.70
C GLU A 37 11.61 8.97 1.63
N HIS A 38 12.53 9.42 2.49
CA HIS A 38 13.87 8.85 2.61
C HIS A 38 13.83 7.37 3.03
N THR A 39 12.94 7.01 3.96
CA THR A 39 12.78 5.62 4.40
C THR A 39 12.21 4.77 3.29
N ARG A 40 11.22 5.27 2.53
CA ARG A 40 10.66 4.58 1.35
C ARG A 40 11.70 4.36 0.27
N ALA A 41 12.49 5.38 -0.03
CA ALA A 41 13.55 5.31 -1.05
C ALA A 41 14.65 4.31 -0.66
N SER A 42 14.94 4.14 0.64
CA SER A 42 15.92 3.17 1.14
C SER A 42 15.35 1.78 1.42
N ALA A 43 14.03 1.59 1.33
CA ALA A 43 13.38 0.32 1.65
C ALA A 43 13.82 -0.76 0.66
N ARG A 44 14.33 -1.88 1.17
CA ARG A 44 14.73 -3.03 0.37
C ARG A 44 13.76 -4.18 0.58
N VAL A 45 13.32 -4.78 -0.51
CA VAL A 45 12.47 -5.97 -0.47
C VAL A 45 13.35 -7.21 -0.65
N VAL A 46 13.21 -8.19 0.24
CA VAL A 46 13.81 -9.51 0.09
C VAL A 46 12.68 -10.51 -0.10
N LEU A 47 12.74 -11.27 -1.19
CA LEU A 47 11.76 -12.29 -1.53
C LEU A 47 12.38 -13.67 -1.29
N TYR A 48 11.94 -14.35 -0.24
CA TYR A 48 12.23 -15.78 -0.06
C TYR A 48 11.18 -16.58 -0.81
N ALA A 49 11.62 -17.38 -1.78
CA ALA A 49 10.73 -18.06 -2.69
C ALA A 49 11.30 -19.43 -3.09
N THR A 50 10.51 -20.19 -3.84
CA THR A 50 10.97 -21.39 -4.55
C THR A 50 10.57 -21.30 -6.02
N GLU A 51 11.23 -22.06 -6.88
CA GLU A 51 10.96 -22.03 -8.33
C GLU A 51 9.59 -22.60 -8.70
N TRP A 52 9.18 -23.68 -8.02
CA TRP A 52 7.95 -24.41 -8.32
C TRP A 52 6.69 -23.75 -7.74
N CYS A 53 6.86 -22.79 -6.82
CA CYS A 53 5.75 -22.12 -6.13
C CYS A 53 5.03 -21.13 -7.06
N GLY A 54 3.78 -21.45 -7.41
CA GLY A 54 2.93 -20.61 -8.26
C GLY A 54 2.63 -19.23 -7.67
N TYR A 55 2.41 -19.14 -6.35
CA TYR A 55 2.20 -17.87 -5.66
C TYR A 55 3.44 -17.00 -5.68
N CYS A 56 4.62 -17.59 -5.53
CA CYS A 56 5.89 -16.90 -5.59
C CYS A 56 6.09 -16.26 -6.97
N LYS A 57 5.71 -16.96 -8.04
CA LYS A 57 5.69 -16.40 -9.41
C LYS A 57 4.69 -15.25 -9.56
N ALA A 58 3.53 -15.30 -8.90
CA ALA A 58 2.59 -14.17 -8.89
C ALA A 58 3.17 -12.96 -8.15
N THR A 59 3.86 -13.18 -7.03
CA THR A 59 4.54 -12.12 -6.26
C THR A 59 5.66 -11.46 -7.06
N ARG A 60 6.53 -12.24 -7.72
CA ARG A 60 7.56 -11.70 -8.63
C ARG A 60 6.95 -10.75 -9.66
N ARG A 61 5.92 -11.23 -10.37
CA ARG A 61 5.19 -10.43 -11.36
C ARG A 61 4.60 -9.16 -10.78
N PHE A 62 4.03 -9.23 -9.58
CA PHE A 62 3.47 -8.06 -8.91
C PHE A 62 4.56 -7.02 -8.60
N LEU A 63 5.69 -7.45 -8.04
CA LEU A 63 6.81 -6.56 -7.73
C LEU A 63 7.40 -5.95 -9.01
N ASP A 64 7.59 -6.74 -10.05
CA ASP A 64 8.06 -6.29 -11.37
C ASP A 64 7.11 -5.24 -11.97
N GLN A 65 5.80 -5.50 -11.95
CA GLN A 65 4.78 -4.57 -12.47
C GLN A 65 4.71 -3.25 -11.72
N LYS A 66 5.05 -3.26 -10.42
CA LYS A 66 5.11 -2.05 -9.59
C LYS A 66 6.48 -1.37 -9.65
N GLY A 67 7.45 -1.93 -10.37
CA GLY A 67 8.82 -1.42 -10.43
C GLY A 67 9.51 -1.43 -9.07
N ILE A 68 9.13 -2.36 -8.19
CA ILE A 68 9.69 -2.46 -6.84
C ILE A 68 10.94 -3.36 -6.93
N PRO A 69 12.15 -2.85 -6.66
CA PRO A 69 13.35 -3.67 -6.67
C PRO A 69 13.33 -4.66 -5.50
N TYR A 70 13.64 -5.92 -5.77
CA TYR A 70 13.77 -6.96 -4.75
C TYR A 70 14.97 -7.87 -5.01
N THR A 71 15.49 -8.45 -3.93
CA THR A 71 16.47 -9.55 -3.98
C THR A 71 15.76 -10.84 -3.68
N GLU A 72 15.89 -11.83 -4.56
CA GLU A 72 15.26 -13.13 -4.37
C GLU A 72 16.26 -14.18 -3.89
N PHE A 73 15.84 -14.99 -2.91
CA PHE A 73 16.57 -16.16 -2.46
C PHE A 73 15.70 -17.42 -2.60
N ASP A 74 16.25 -18.43 -3.28
CA ASP A 74 15.60 -19.73 -3.41
C ASP A 74 15.86 -20.57 -2.16
N ILE A 75 14.86 -20.70 -1.29
CA ILE A 75 14.98 -21.43 -0.03
C ILE A 75 15.16 -22.94 -0.22
N ASP A 76 14.99 -23.47 -1.45
CA ASP A 76 15.29 -24.86 -1.74
C ASP A 76 16.76 -25.11 -2.09
N LYS A 77 17.46 -24.09 -2.59
CA LYS A 77 18.85 -24.18 -3.04
C LYS A 77 19.82 -23.47 -2.11
N ASP A 78 19.33 -22.53 -1.31
CA ASP A 78 20.11 -21.75 -0.37
C ASP A 78 19.78 -22.15 1.08
N ALA A 79 20.69 -22.90 1.68
CA ALA A 79 20.56 -23.37 3.07
C ALA A 79 20.58 -22.21 4.09
N ALA A 80 21.28 -21.11 3.80
CA ALA A 80 21.32 -19.95 4.68
C ALA A 80 20.00 -19.16 4.59
N ALA A 81 19.47 -18.98 3.38
CA ALA A 81 18.15 -18.38 3.17
C ALA A 81 17.04 -19.19 3.86
N ARG A 82 17.10 -20.53 3.78
CA ARG A 82 16.15 -21.42 4.46
C ARG A 82 16.17 -21.27 5.99
N GLN A 83 17.29 -20.90 6.58
CA GLN A 83 17.40 -20.65 8.03
C GLN A 83 16.93 -19.24 8.43
N THR A 84 16.86 -18.30 7.48
CA THR A 84 16.63 -16.87 7.75
C THR A 84 15.17 -16.45 7.51
N TYR A 85 14.42 -17.16 6.67
CA TYR A 85 12.99 -16.90 6.43
C TYR A 85 12.13 -17.27 7.65
#